data_AF-A0A7S1WEJ4-F1
#
_entry.id   AF-A0A7S1WEJ4-F1
#
_cell.length_a   1.000
_cell.length_b   1.000
_cell.length_c   1.000
_cell.angle_alpha   90.00
_cell.angle_beta   90.00
_cell.angle_gamma   90.00
#
_symmetry.space_group_name_H-M   'P 1'
#
loop_
_entity.id
_entity.type
_entity.pdbx_description
1 polymer ?
#
loop_
_entity_poly.entity_id
_entity_poly.type
_entity_poly.pdbx_seq_one_letter_code
_entity_poly.pdbx_strand_id
1 'polypeptide(L)'
;FAPVLASQAVRAKPNRGPMRHYVALRAGRPHLDASGVLGHPLLGALLQEVLGPGYVLDQLASDTPLRGSGYQPVHSDIPRAVDFGRAGRVDPWLLAVNFPLVDVGDANGPMELMPGSQCLPE
;
A
#
# COMPACT_ATOMS: atom_id res chain seq x y z
N PHE A 1 -13.45 5.36 -8.94
CA PHE A 1 -11.98 5.52 -8.99
C PHE A 1 -11.45 6.07 -10.32
N ALA A 2 -11.94 5.63 -11.49
CA ALA A 2 -11.43 6.04 -12.80
C ALA A 2 -11.26 7.57 -13.03
N PRO A 3 -12.19 8.46 -12.61
CA PRO A 3 -12.00 9.92 -12.79
C PRO A 3 -10.88 10.51 -11.92
N VAL A 4 -10.68 9.94 -10.72
CA VAL A 4 -9.62 10.36 -9.80
C VAL A 4 -8.25 9.93 -10.33
N LEU A 5 -8.17 8.71 -10.87
CA LEU A 5 -6.94 8.21 -11.50
C LEU A 5 -6.61 8.96 -12.79
N ALA A 6 -7.60 9.22 -13.66
CA ALA A 6 -7.39 9.98 -14.88
C ALA A 6 -6.90 11.42 -14.61
N SER A 7 -7.47 12.11 -13.63
CA SER A 7 -7.06 13.49 -13.30
C SER A 7 -5.66 13.58 -12.68
N GLN A 8 -5.21 12.54 -11.98
CA GLN A 8 -3.91 12.50 -11.30
C GLN A 8 -2.80 11.89 -12.18
N ALA A 9 -3.08 10.79 -12.89
CA ALA A 9 -2.13 10.12 -13.78
C ALA A 9 -1.71 11.00 -14.96
N VAL A 10 -2.62 11.83 -15.48
CA VAL A 10 -2.30 12.81 -16.53
C VAL A 10 -1.34 13.91 -16.05
N ARG A 11 -1.28 14.17 -14.73
CA ARG A 11 -0.45 15.23 -14.14
C ARG A 11 0.87 14.73 -13.58
N ALA A 12 0.96 13.47 -13.20
CA ALA A 12 2.16 12.89 -12.61
C ALA A 12 3.07 12.26 -13.67
N LYS A 13 4.31 12.73 -13.78
CA LYS A 13 5.35 11.98 -14.50
C LYS A 13 5.51 10.61 -13.83
N PRO A 14 5.77 9.52 -14.57
CA PRO A 14 6.06 8.22 -13.97
C PRO A 14 7.20 8.37 -12.95
N ASN A 15 6.97 7.89 -11.73
CA ASN A 15 7.88 8.09 -10.58
C ASN A 15 8.34 6.79 -9.93
N ARG A 16 7.88 5.64 -10.45
CA ARG A 16 8.27 4.29 -10.02
C ARG A 16 8.71 3.42 -11.21
N GLY A 17 9.20 4.06 -12.27
CA GLY A 17 9.61 3.41 -13.52
C GLY A 17 8.66 3.71 -14.68
N PRO A 18 8.96 3.21 -15.89
CA PRO A 18 8.16 3.43 -17.09
C PRO A 18 6.70 2.99 -16.88
N MET A 19 5.76 3.83 -17.30
CA MET A 19 4.32 3.54 -17.27
C MET A 19 3.76 3.15 -15.89
N ARG A 20 4.43 3.52 -14.79
CA ARG A 20 3.94 3.30 -13.42
C ARG A 20 3.87 4.62 -12.65
N HIS A 21 2.71 4.86 -12.05
CA HIS A 21 2.42 6.09 -11.33
C HIS A 21 2.05 5.76 -9.88
N TYR A 22 2.85 6.25 -8.94
CA TYR A 22 2.49 6.26 -7.53
C TYR A 22 1.99 7.64 -7.14
N VAL A 23 0.70 7.73 -6.85
CA VAL A 23 -0.01 9.00 -6.61
C VAL A 23 -0.48 9.05 -5.17
N ALA A 24 0.07 9.96 -4.37
CA ALA A 24 -0.45 10.25 -3.04
C ALA A 24 -1.88 10.84 -3.17
N LEU A 25 -2.82 10.23 -2.47
CA LEU A 25 -4.23 10.63 -2.45
C LEU A 25 -4.50 11.43 -1.17
N ARG A 26 -5.33 12.46 -1.29
CA ARG A 26 -5.82 13.22 -0.14
C ARG A 26 -7.07 12.55 0.41
N ALA A 27 -7.08 12.30 1.72
CA ALA A 27 -8.28 11.92 2.46
C ALA A 27 -9.37 13.01 2.33
N GLY A 28 -10.65 12.62 2.45
CA GLY A 28 -11.80 13.53 2.35
C GLY A 28 -12.50 13.55 0.99
N ARG A 29 -12.20 12.59 0.10
CA ARG A 29 -13.11 12.28 -1.01
C ARG A 29 -14.12 11.23 -0.53
N PRO A 30 -15.39 11.23 -1.02
CA PRO A 30 -16.47 10.39 -0.48
C PRO A 30 -16.22 8.87 -0.44
N HIS A 31 -15.22 8.37 -1.17
CA HIS A 31 -14.86 6.95 -1.19
C HIS A 31 -13.56 6.65 -0.42
N LEU A 32 -12.84 7.68 0.00
CA LEU A 32 -11.50 7.67 0.61
C LEU A 32 -11.53 8.43 1.95
N ASP A 33 -12.65 8.36 2.65
CA ASP A 33 -12.86 8.95 3.96
C ASP A 33 -13.65 7.97 4.85
N ALA A 34 -14.06 8.44 6.03
CA ALA A 34 -14.80 7.66 7.01
C ALA A 34 -16.18 7.17 6.51
N SER A 35 -16.75 7.78 5.45
CA SER A 35 -17.98 7.29 4.83
C SER A 35 -17.72 6.20 3.78
N GLY A 36 -16.47 6.05 3.35
CA GLY A 36 -16.02 5.07 2.37
C GLY A 36 -15.18 3.94 2.99
N VAL A 37 -14.18 3.49 2.24
CA VAL A 37 -13.37 2.31 2.62
C VAL A 37 -12.61 2.50 3.94
N LEU A 38 -12.19 3.74 4.25
CA LEU A 38 -11.42 4.02 5.47
C LEU A 38 -12.27 3.92 6.75
N GLY A 39 -13.60 4.03 6.64
CA GLY A 39 -14.51 3.80 7.75
C GLY A 39 -15.14 2.41 7.77
N HIS A 40 -14.69 1.48 6.92
CA HIS A 40 -15.29 0.16 6.84
C HIS A 40 -15.03 -0.64 8.14
N PRO A 41 -16.05 -1.24 8.77
CA PRO A 41 -15.92 -1.86 10.10
C PRO A 41 -14.91 -3.01 10.13
N LEU A 42 -14.82 -3.82 9.06
CA LEU A 42 -13.82 -4.88 8.97
C LEU A 42 -12.39 -4.35 8.90
N LEU A 43 -12.19 -3.21 8.23
CA LEU A 43 -10.87 -2.59 8.18
C LEU A 43 -10.48 -2.09 9.56
N GLY A 44 -11.41 -1.39 10.25
CA GLY A 44 -11.17 -0.90 11.60
C GLY A 44 -10.86 -2.01 12.60
N ALA A 45 -11.61 -3.12 12.55
CA ALA A 45 -11.38 -4.29 13.39
C ALA A 45 -10.01 -4.94 13.12
N LEU A 46 -9.64 -5.11 11.84
CA LEU A 46 -8.33 -5.64 11.45
C LEU A 46 -7.18 -4.77 11.97
N LEU A 47 -7.28 -3.44 11.77
CA LEU A 47 -6.24 -2.51 12.21
C LEU A 47 -6.09 -2.50 13.73
N GLN A 48 -7.21 -2.54 14.46
CA GLN A 48 -7.19 -2.60 15.92
C GLN A 48 -6.58 -3.91 16.45
N GLU A 49 -6.83 -5.04 15.79
CA GLU A 49 -6.28 -6.34 16.17
C GLU A 49 -4.76 -6.41 15.90
N VAL A 50 -4.29 -5.88 14.77
CA VAL A 50 -2.89 -5.98 14.35
C VAL A 50 -2.00 -4.91 14.98
N LEU A 51 -2.44 -3.65 14.96
CA LEU A 51 -1.63 -2.49 15.39
C LEU A 51 -2.00 -1.98 16.80
N GLY A 52 -3.09 -2.47 17.37
CA GLY A 52 -3.62 -1.98 18.64
C GLY A 52 -4.44 -0.69 18.52
N PRO A 53 -4.90 -0.13 19.65
CA PRO A 53 -5.67 1.11 19.67
C PRO A 53 -4.81 2.31 19.26
N GLY A 54 -5.44 3.32 18.66
CA GLY A 54 -4.78 4.58 18.32
C GLY A 54 -3.93 4.55 17.04
N TYR A 55 -4.13 3.55 16.18
CA TYR A 55 -3.57 3.57 14.83
C TYR A 55 -3.99 4.84 14.09
N VAL A 56 -3.12 5.31 13.20
CA VAL A 56 -3.35 6.49 12.37
C VAL A 56 -3.15 6.14 10.91
N LEU A 57 -3.83 6.87 10.03
CA LEU A 57 -3.55 6.80 8.60
C LEU A 57 -2.28 7.60 8.30
N ASP A 58 -1.17 6.91 8.08
CA ASP A 58 0.10 7.53 7.70
C ASP A 58 0.11 7.94 6.22
N GLN A 59 -0.28 7.02 5.34
CA GLN A 59 -0.27 7.23 3.90
C GLN A 59 -1.51 6.65 3.22
N LEU A 60 -2.03 7.40 2.24
CA LEU A 60 -3.02 6.92 1.29
C LEU A 60 -2.51 7.23 -0.11
N ALA A 61 -2.42 6.22 -0.97
CA ALA A 61 -1.93 6.38 -2.32
C ALA A 61 -2.60 5.39 -3.27
N SER A 62 -2.49 5.68 -4.56
CA SER A 62 -2.73 4.70 -5.61
C SER A 62 -1.41 4.39 -6.31
N ASP A 63 -1.03 3.12 -6.30
CA ASP A 63 -0.04 2.57 -7.22
C ASP A 63 -0.76 2.10 -8.48
N THR A 64 -0.48 2.76 -9.61
CA THR A 64 -1.15 2.54 -10.90
C THR A 64 -0.12 2.13 -11.95
N PRO A 65 0.18 0.83 -12.08
CA PRO A 65 0.86 0.31 -13.25
C PRO A 65 -0.07 0.36 -14.47
N LEU A 66 0.45 0.84 -15.59
CA LEU A 66 -0.22 0.84 -16.90
C LEU A 66 0.44 -0.19 -17.82
N ARG A 67 -0.23 -0.52 -18.93
CA ARG A 67 0.32 -1.44 -19.94
C ARG A 67 1.71 -1.00 -20.36
N GLY A 68 2.67 -1.91 -20.26
CA GLY A 68 4.09 -1.66 -20.55
C GLY A 68 4.95 -1.33 -19.33
N SER A 69 4.38 -1.27 -18.12
CA SER A 69 5.17 -1.19 -16.89
C SER A 69 5.91 -2.50 -16.61
N GLY A 70 7.14 -2.40 -16.08
CA GLY A 70 7.87 -3.57 -15.58
C GLY A 70 7.43 -4.01 -14.18
N TYR A 71 7.90 -5.19 -13.78
CA TYR A 71 7.83 -5.66 -12.39
C TYR A 71 8.69 -4.78 -11.48
N GLN A 72 8.26 -4.63 -10.24
CA GLN A 72 9.08 -3.98 -9.22
C GLN A 72 10.11 -4.97 -8.69
N PRO A 73 11.35 -4.53 -8.40
CA PRO A 73 12.30 -5.34 -7.65
C PRO A 73 11.72 -5.75 -6.30
N VAL A 74 12.18 -6.87 -5.76
CA VAL A 74 11.90 -7.27 -4.38
C VAL A 74 12.39 -6.17 -3.43
N HIS A 75 11.51 -5.70 -2.54
CA HIS A 75 11.82 -4.66 -1.56
C HIS A 75 10.94 -4.80 -0.32
N SER A 76 11.37 -4.15 0.77
CA SER A 76 10.52 -3.80 1.90
C SER A 76 9.99 -2.38 1.70
N ASP A 77 8.72 -2.13 2.05
CA ASP A 77 8.15 -0.78 2.02
C ASP A 77 8.80 0.16 3.04
N ILE A 78 9.30 -0.42 4.14
CA ILE A 78 9.98 0.30 5.20
C ILE A 78 11.43 -0.21 5.25
N PRO A 79 12.44 0.65 5.05
CA PRO A 79 13.81 0.29 5.40
C PRO A 79 13.84 -0.06 6.89
N ARG A 80 14.44 -1.19 7.30
CA ARG A 80 14.66 -1.45 8.73
C ARG A 80 15.70 -0.46 9.27
N ALA A 81 15.26 0.76 9.58
CA ALA A 81 16.12 1.83 10.10
C ALA A 81 16.50 1.63 11.57
N VAL A 82 15.93 0.63 12.24
CA VAL A 82 16.11 0.40 13.68
C VAL A 82 16.69 -0.99 13.89
N ASP A 83 17.93 -1.03 14.37
CA ASP A 83 18.53 -2.23 14.94
C ASP A 83 17.81 -2.54 16.26
N PHE A 84 16.78 -3.39 16.18
CA PHE A 84 16.01 -3.80 17.36
C PHE A 84 16.74 -4.86 18.20
N GLY A 85 18.03 -5.12 17.95
CA GLY A 85 18.82 -6.08 18.69
C GLY A 85 18.39 -7.54 18.48
N ARG A 86 19.08 -8.46 19.15
CA ARG A 86 18.96 -9.93 19.01
C ARG A 86 17.59 -10.54 19.39
N ALA A 87 16.63 -9.74 19.83
CA ALA A 87 15.31 -10.22 20.23
C ALA A 87 14.42 -10.37 18.99
N GLY A 88 14.56 -11.51 18.32
CA GLY A 88 13.76 -11.86 17.14
C GLY A 88 12.27 -11.61 17.36
N ARG A 89 11.66 -10.95 16.37
CA ARG A 89 10.26 -10.51 16.25
C ARG A 89 9.99 -9.11 16.81
N VAL A 90 9.75 -8.18 15.88
CA VAL A 90 9.26 -6.82 16.15
C VAL A 90 7.74 -6.87 16.02
N ASP A 91 7.03 -6.28 16.99
CA ASP A 91 5.59 -6.10 16.87
C ASP A 91 5.28 -5.19 15.67
N PRO A 92 4.24 -5.49 14.87
CA PRO A 92 3.90 -4.68 13.71
C PRO A 92 3.51 -3.28 14.16
N TRP A 93 4.27 -2.27 13.72
CA TRP A 93 3.98 -0.86 13.98
C TRP A 93 3.47 -0.13 12.72
N LEU A 94 3.51 -0.80 11.57
CA LEU A 94 2.95 -0.33 10.30
C LEU A 94 2.33 -1.51 9.56
N LEU A 95 1.16 -1.27 8.96
CA LEU A 95 0.46 -2.24 8.11
C LEU A 95 0.03 -1.56 6.81
N ALA A 96 0.55 -2.05 5.68
CA ALA A 96 0.07 -1.66 4.36
C ALA A 96 -1.17 -2.49 4.00
N VAL A 97 -2.27 -1.82 3.66
CA VAL A 97 -3.51 -2.47 3.19
C VAL A 97 -3.72 -2.11 1.72
N ASN A 98 -3.69 -3.12 0.85
CA ASN A 98 -3.86 -2.95 -0.58
C ASN A 98 -5.27 -3.35 -1.01
N PHE A 99 -5.96 -2.45 -1.73
CA PHE A 99 -7.28 -2.71 -2.29
C PHE A 99 -7.17 -2.77 -3.82
N PRO A 100 -7.28 -3.94 -4.46
CA PRO A 100 -7.30 -4.02 -5.92
C PRO A 100 -8.54 -3.31 -6.46
N LEU A 101 -8.32 -2.38 -7.40
CA LEU A 101 -9.40 -1.61 -8.06
C LEU A 101 -9.82 -2.19 -9.41
N VAL A 102 -9.17 -3.27 -9.83
CA VAL A 102 -9.42 -4.07 -11.02
C VAL A 102 -9.19 -5.54 -10.66
N ASP A 103 -9.68 -6.46 -11.48
CA ASP A 103 -9.33 -7.87 -11.32
C ASP A 103 -7.83 -8.07 -11.51
N VAL A 104 -7.19 -8.77 -10.56
CA VAL A 104 -5.75 -9.03 -10.56
C VAL A 104 -5.50 -10.52 -10.80
N GLY A 105 -4.60 -10.82 -11.73
CA GLY A 105 -4.18 -12.18 -12.06
C GLY A 105 -2.89 -12.18 -12.88
N ASP A 106 -2.42 -13.35 -13.29
CA ASP A 106 -1.10 -13.53 -13.91
C ASP A 106 -0.86 -12.59 -15.11
N ALA A 107 -1.91 -12.26 -15.87
CA ALA A 107 -1.84 -11.39 -17.05
C ALA A 107 -1.54 -9.91 -16.75
N ASN A 108 -1.76 -9.43 -15.52
CA ASN A 108 -1.52 -8.03 -15.15
C ASN A 108 -0.59 -7.84 -13.94
N GLY A 109 0.12 -8.89 -13.54
CA GLY A 109 1.18 -8.83 -12.54
C GLY A 109 0.65 -8.75 -11.12
N PRO A 110 0.24 -9.88 -10.51
CA PRO A 110 -0.21 -9.90 -9.13
C PRO A 110 0.90 -9.49 -8.17
N MET A 111 0.52 -8.99 -6.99
CA MET A 111 1.48 -8.78 -5.91
C MET A 111 2.03 -10.13 -5.45
N GLU A 112 3.36 -10.23 -5.40
CA GLU A 112 4.06 -11.38 -4.86
C GLU A 112 4.63 -11.02 -3.48
N LEU A 113 4.51 -11.95 -2.54
CA LEU A 113 4.99 -11.81 -1.17
C LEU A 113 5.87 -13.01 -0.84
N MET A 114 6.91 -12.80 -0.03
CA MET A 114 7.72 -13.86 0.53
C MET A 114 7.30 -14.09 2.00
N PRO A 115 6.53 -15.15 2.32
CA PRO A 115 6.05 -15.37 3.68
C PRO A 115 7.21 -15.45 4.68
N GLY A 116 7.11 -14.70 5.77
CA GLY A 116 8.13 -14.67 6.83
C GLY A 116 9.27 -13.67 6.59
N SER A 117 9.35 -13.02 5.42
CA SER A 117 10.39 -12.01 5.15
C SER A 117 10.32 -10.82 6.11
N GLN A 118 9.15 -10.54 6.69
CA GLN A 118 8.96 -9.54 7.74
C GLN A 118 9.67 -9.88 9.07
N CYS A 119 10.28 -11.05 9.18
CA CYS A 119 11.13 -11.46 10.31
C CYS A 119 12.61 -11.59 9.93
N LEU A 120 12.94 -11.46 8.65
CA LEU A 120 14.32 -11.56 8.17
C LEU A 120 15.05 -10.21 8.32
N PRO A 121 16.39 -10.24 8.49
CA PRO A 121 17.22 -9.07 8.27
C PRO A 121 17.17 -8.68 6.78
N GLU A 122 17.30 -7.38 6.50
CA GLU A 122 17.46 -6.86 5.12
C GLU A 122 18.83 -7.26 4.53
#